data_AF-A0A926SY77-F1
#
_entry.id   AF-A0A926SY77-F1
#
_cell.length_a   1.000
_cell.length_b   1.000
_cell.length_c   1.000
_cell.angle_alpha   90.00
_cell.angle_beta   90.00
_cell.angle_gamma   90.00
#
_symmetry.space_group_name_H-M   'P 1'
#
loop_
_entity.id
_entity.type
_entity.pdbx_description
1 polymer ?
#
loop_
_entity_poly.entity_id
_entity_poly.type
_entity_poly.pdbx_seq_one_letter_code
_entity_poly.pdbx_strand_id
1 'polypeptide(L)'
;MNRFQSFTIGLIALGAIAGSTMTSFAQNTFSQTKPVSQKLAQSSPQKAQANASSDFSPFRQRLLNAVQRSDAKFIRAIVTPQTQWNYGGTLNLNSYKIDSNQSKFWPHMEKAVSQGCGIDSQARVGNKEAGSSVWVCPDLTKVKQSVRPNRPNFGNLAVVGQNVNLRAEPGMGGKVIGSVSNQYVSFDTEAFNKLSPARQKAVQQVSGWSPVRVQNGQRGWIENRFLHDEENDYRTSFVRSGGQWRLRYFLPGNGN
;
A
#
# COMPACT_ATOMS: atom_id res chain seq x y z
N MET A 1 0.51 51.77 18.52
CA MET A 1 -0.71 52.29 19.19
C MET A 1 -1.93 51.69 18.50
N ASN A 2 -2.92 51.25 19.28
CA ASN A 2 -4.22 50.67 18.90
C ASN A 2 -4.22 49.23 18.35
N ARG A 3 -5.08 48.30 18.77
CA ARG A 3 -6.01 48.17 19.92
C ARG A 3 -6.22 46.64 20.07
N PHE A 4 -5.99 46.10 21.26
CA PHE A 4 -6.38 44.73 21.62
C PHE A 4 -7.88 44.70 21.93
N GLN A 5 -8.65 43.82 21.27
CA GLN A 5 -9.99 43.46 21.71
C GLN A 5 -9.95 42.07 22.36
N SER A 6 -10.21 42.07 23.66
CA SER A 6 -10.45 40.88 24.48
C SER A 6 -11.85 40.33 24.17
N PHE A 7 -11.95 39.02 23.98
CA PHE A 7 -13.22 38.29 24.05
C PHE A 7 -13.20 37.37 25.26
N THR A 8 -14.23 37.53 26.09
CA THR A 8 -14.41 36.91 27.39
C THR A 8 -15.62 35.98 27.33
N ILE A 9 -15.39 34.73 27.74
CA ILE A 9 -16.27 33.76 28.42
C ILE A 9 -17.57 33.29 27.73
N GLY A 10 -17.65 31.96 27.60
CA GLY A 10 -18.89 31.19 27.55
C GLY A 10 -18.66 29.79 28.10
N LEU A 11 -18.66 29.65 29.44
CA LEU A 11 -18.71 28.36 30.15
C LEU A 11 -20.17 27.88 30.14
N ILE A 12 -20.46 26.70 29.58
CA ILE A 12 -21.76 26.03 29.74
C ILE A 12 -21.55 24.74 30.51
N ALA A 13 -22.39 24.59 31.53
CA ALA A 13 -22.33 23.60 32.59
C ALA A 13 -22.88 22.22 32.21
N LEU A 14 -22.31 21.24 32.90
CA LEU A 14 -22.86 19.98 33.43
C LEU A 14 -24.31 19.60 33.08
N GLY A 15 -24.46 18.41 32.50
CA GLY A 15 -25.66 17.58 32.59
C GLY A 15 -25.27 16.16 32.98
N ALA A 16 -25.45 15.81 34.26
CA ALA A 16 -25.40 14.43 34.75
C ALA A 16 -26.77 13.79 34.52
N ILE A 17 -26.81 12.58 33.96
CA ILE A 17 -28.00 11.72 33.96
C ILE A 17 -27.64 10.44 34.71
N ALA A 18 -28.34 10.25 35.83
CA ALA A 18 -28.33 9.07 36.67
C ALA A 18 -29.58 8.21 36.39
N GLY A 19 -29.46 6.91 36.65
CA GLY A 19 -30.56 5.94 36.76
C GLY A 19 -30.95 5.26 35.44
N SER A 20 -31.26 3.96 35.35
CA SER A 20 -31.64 3.01 36.41
C SER A 20 -31.51 1.55 35.91
N THR A 21 -31.17 0.67 36.85
CA THR A 21 -31.71 -0.69 37.11
C THR A 21 -31.87 -1.75 36.00
N MET A 22 -31.09 -2.82 36.20
CA MET A 22 -31.48 -4.25 36.26
C MET A 22 -32.58 -4.80 35.35
N THR A 23 -32.21 -5.78 34.53
CA THR A 23 -33.03 -6.97 34.30
C THR A 23 -32.12 -8.20 34.25
N SER A 24 -32.43 -9.18 35.10
CA SER A 24 -31.78 -10.49 35.18
C SER A 24 -32.60 -11.54 34.43
N PHE A 25 -31.96 -12.71 34.27
CA PHE A 25 -32.49 -14.02 33.89
C PHE A 25 -32.80 -14.27 32.41
N ALA A 26 -31.94 -15.08 31.78
CA ALA A 26 -32.36 -16.35 31.21
C ALA A 26 -31.14 -17.28 31.10
N GLN A 27 -31.08 -18.27 31.97
CA GLN A 27 -30.28 -19.48 31.78
C GLN A 27 -30.90 -20.24 30.60
N ASN A 28 -30.12 -20.51 29.55
CA ASN A 28 -30.52 -21.47 28.53
C ASN A 28 -29.59 -22.67 28.55
N THR A 29 -30.27 -23.80 28.60
CA THR A 29 -29.81 -25.16 28.88
C THR A 29 -28.90 -25.72 27.81
N PHE A 30 -27.91 -26.45 28.31
CA PHE A 30 -27.13 -27.50 27.66
C PHE A 30 -27.88 -28.24 26.55
N SER A 31 -27.28 -28.33 25.37
CA SER A 31 -27.44 -29.46 24.46
C SER A 31 -26.06 -30.02 24.14
N GLN A 32 -25.72 -31.08 24.87
CA GLN A 32 -24.62 -31.97 24.54
C GLN A 32 -25.03 -32.81 23.33
N THR A 33 -24.33 -32.64 22.22
CA THR A 33 -24.27 -33.65 21.17
C THR A 33 -22.92 -34.35 21.23
N LYS A 34 -23.01 -35.69 21.19
CA LYS A 34 -21.93 -36.66 21.39
C LYS A 34 -20.76 -36.46 20.42
N PRO A 35 -19.52 -36.79 20.83
CA PRO A 35 -18.39 -36.86 19.92
C PRO A 35 -18.53 -38.10 19.03
N VAL A 36 -18.56 -37.89 17.71
CA VAL A 36 -18.39 -38.98 16.74
C VAL A 36 -16.91 -39.26 16.61
N SER A 37 -16.47 -40.40 17.14
CA SER A 37 -15.16 -40.99 16.89
C SER A 37 -14.95 -41.20 15.39
N GLN A 38 -14.09 -40.37 14.78
CA GLN A 38 -13.52 -40.68 13.48
C GLN A 38 -12.18 -41.38 13.66
N LYS A 39 -12.24 -42.66 13.29
CA LYS A 39 -11.16 -43.62 13.06
C LYS A 39 -9.94 -42.98 12.39
N LEU A 40 -8.77 -43.19 13.00
CA LEU A 40 -7.45 -42.88 12.44
C LEU A 40 -7.31 -43.48 11.03
N ALA A 41 -7.16 -42.60 10.03
CA ALA A 41 -6.47 -42.92 8.80
C ALA A 41 -5.09 -42.26 8.87
N GLN A 42 -4.05 -43.09 8.99
CA GLN A 42 -2.66 -42.66 8.87
C GLN A 42 -2.43 -42.11 7.45
N SER A 43 -2.41 -40.79 7.32
CA SER A 43 -1.86 -40.12 6.15
C SER A 43 -0.36 -39.91 6.35
N SER A 44 0.44 -40.44 5.43
CA SER A 44 1.88 -40.21 5.29
C SER A 44 2.31 -38.75 5.47
N PRO A 45 3.55 -38.46 5.91
CA PRO A 45 4.05 -37.11 6.13
C PRO A 45 4.33 -36.41 4.79
N GLN A 46 3.27 -35.98 4.12
CA GLN A 46 3.35 -35.21 2.90
C GLN A 46 3.20 -33.73 3.24
N LYS A 47 4.35 -33.06 3.36
CA LYS A 47 4.51 -31.65 3.03
C LYS A 47 3.74 -30.67 3.93
N ALA A 48 4.26 -30.46 5.14
CA ALA A 48 4.08 -29.20 5.86
C ALA A 48 4.76 -28.07 5.07
N GLN A 49 4.11 -27.55 4.03
CA GLN A 49 4.61 -26.42 3.24
C GLN A 49 3.46 -25.47 2.93
N ALA A 50 3.73 -24.19 3.17
CA ALA A 50 2.86 -23.02 3.02
C ALA A 50 1.86 -22.82 4.18
N ASN A 51 2.26 -22.02 5.18
CA ASN A 51 1.44 -21.03 5.92
C ASN A 51 2.01 -20.63 7.30
N ALA A 52 3.25 -20.98 7.64
CA ALA A 52 3.97 -20.31 8.73
C ALA A 52 4.64 -19.04 8.19
N SER A 53 4.14 -17.89 8.65
CA SER A 53 4.55 -16.50 8.34
C SER A 53 5.93 -16.36 7.69
N SER A 54 5.97 -15.90 6.43
CA SER A 54 7.25 -15.48 5.86
C SER A 54 7.91 -14.45 6.77
N ASP A 55 9.16 -14.70 7.13
CA ASP A 55 10.04 -13.75 7.83
C ASP A 55 10.21 -12.41 7.08
N PHE A 56 9.73 -12.37 5.83
CA PHE A 56 9.58 -11.15 5.05
C PHE A 56 8.63 -10.14 5.69
N SER A 57 7.52 -10.56 6.32
CA SER A 57 6.56 -9.61 6.91
C SER A 57 7.19 -8.76 8.03
N PRO A 58 7.89 -9.36 9.02
CA PRO A 58 8.68 -8.59 9.99
C PRO A 58 9.76 -7.71 9.33
N PHE A 59 10.43 -8.18 8.27
CA PHE A 59 11.40 -7.36 7.52
C PHE A 59 10.74 -6.15 6.87
N ARG A 60 9.62 -6.33 6.17
CA ARG A 60 8.84 -5.26 5.52
C ARG A 60 8.41 -4.21 6.53
N GLN A 61 7.97 -4.63 7.73
CA GLN A 61 7.60 -3.67 8.78
C GLN A 61 8.81 -2.84 9.24
N ARG A 62 9.98 -3.47 9.41
CA ARG A 62 11.22 -2.74 9.73
C ARG A 62 11.62 -1.78 8.61
N LEU A 63 11.48 -2.20 7.35
CA LEU A 63 11.73 -1.35 6.19
C LEU A 63 10.79 -0.14 6.16
N LEU A 64 9.48 -0.33 6.37
CA LEU A 64 8.52 0.79 6.41
C LEU A 64 8.87 1.78 7.53
N ASN A 65 9.18 1.28 8.72
CA ASN A 65 9.61 2.13 9.85
C ASN A 65 10.92 2.87 9.53
N ALA A 66 11.86 2.24 8.83
CA ALA A 66 13.10 2.86 8.38
C ALA A 66 12.84 3.96 7.34
N VAL A 67 11.98 3.70 6.36
CA VAL A 67 11.60 4.65 5.32
C VAL A 67 10.91 5.88 5.91
N GLN A 68 9.98 5.68 6.85
CA GLN A 68 9.27 6.78 7.53
C GLN A 68 10.18 7.68 8.36
N ARG A 69 11.30 7.14 8.87
CA ARG A 69 12.32 7.89 9.63
C ARG A 69 13.51 8.31 8.77
N SER A 70 13.44 8.10 7.46
CA SER A 70 14.55 8.34 6.53
C SER A 70 15.87 7.71 6.99
N ASP A 71 15.82 6.47 7.50
CA ASP A 71 16.97 5.75 8.04
C ASP A 71 17.87 5.24 6.90
N ALA A 72 18.78 6.12 6.48
CA ALA A 72 19.74 5.87 5.42
C ALA A 72 20.71 4.72 5.76
N LYS A 73 20.96 4.44 7.05
CA LYS A 73 21.80 3.32 7.47
C LYS A 73 21.12 1.98 7.20
N PHE A 74 19.83 1.86 7.49
CA PHE A 74 19.05 0.67 7.17
C PHE A 74 19.03 0.39 5.66
N ILE A 75 18.82 1.41 4.83
CA ILE A 75 18.80 1.24 3.37
C ILE A 75 20.15 0.74 2.85
N ARG A 76 21.26 1.33 3.30
CA ARG A 76 22.60 0.86 2.95
C ARG A 76 22.85 -0.60 3.34
N ALA A 77 22.31 -1.03 4.48
CA ALA A 77 22.50 -2.41 4.96
C ALA A 77 21.79 -3.46 4.09
N ILE A 78 20.72 -3.10 3.38
CA ILE A 78 19.97 -4.03 2.53
C ILE A 78 20.37 -3.95 1.05
N VAL A 79 21.06 -2.88 0.64
CA VAL A 79 21.59 -2.70 -0.72
C VAL A 79 22.84 -3.54 -0.90
N THR A 80 23.01 -4.12 -2.09
CA THR A 80 24.21 -4.83 -2.50
C THR A 80 24.73 -4.28 -3.83
N PRO A 81 25.96 -4.62 -4.26
CA PRO A 81 26.45 -4.24 -5.58
C PRO A 81 25.57 -4.74 -6.75
N GLN A 82 24.72 -5.74 -6.52
CA GLN A 82 23.78 -6.30 -7.50
C GLN A 82 22.40 -5.62 -7.47
N THR A 83 22.16 -4.68 -6.54
CA THR A 83 20.91 -3.94 -6.50
C THR A 83 20.74 -3.11 -7.76
N GLN A 84 19.63 -3.31 -8.48
CA GLN A 84 19.31 -2.57 -9.69
C GLN A 84 18.48 -1.32 -9.36
N TRP A 85 18.89 -0.16 -9.90
CA TRP A 85 18.25 1.13 -9.66
C TRP A 85 17.54 1.70 -10.90
N ASN A 86 17.87 1.14 -12.06
CA ASN A 86 17.22 1.33 -13.35
C ASN A 86 17.55 0.13 -14.24
N TYR A 87 16.91 0.05 -15.41
CA TYR A 87 17.18 -1.01 -16.38
C TYR A 87 18.56 -0.89 -17.05
N GLY A 88 19.11 0.34 -17.14
CA GLY A 88 20.38 0.63 -17.82
C GLY A 88 21.63 0.61 -16.93
N GLY A 89 21.52 0.37 -15.62
CA GLY A 89 22.64 0.28 -14.68
C GLY A 89 23.37 1.59 -14.34
N THR A 90 22.92 2.75 -14.85
CA THR A 90 23.57 4.05 -14.62
C THR A 90 23.19 4.70 -13.28
N LEU A 91 22.04 4.35 -12.71
CA LEU A 91 21.63 4.87 -11.41
C LEU A 91 22.20 4.02 -10.29
N ASN A 92 22.52 4.66 -9.16
CA ASN A 92 22.91 3.98 -7.93
C ASN A 92 22.29 4.67 -6.71
N LEU A 93 22.52 4.11 -5.52
CA LEU A 93 21.98 4.65 -4.27
C LEU A 93 22.35 6.12 -4.05
N ASN A 94 23.55 6.54 -4.44
CA ASN A 94 24.01 7.92 -4.24
C ASN A 94 23.24 8.91 -5.11
N SER A 95 22.78 8.49 -6.30
CA SER A 95 21.93 9.31 -7.18
C SER A 95 20.63 9.76 -6.48
N TYR A 96 20.15 8.97 -5.52
CA TYR A 96 18.95 9.29 -4.75
C TYR A 96 19.20 10.22 -3.56
N LYS A 97 20.46 10.50 -3.20
CA LYS A 97 20.82 11.39 -2.07
C LYS A 97 20.08 11.03 -0.78
N ILE A 98 20.08 9.76 -0.39
CA ILE A 98 19.24 9.24 0.70
C ILE A 98 19.48 9.92 2.06
N ASP A 99 20.64 10.53 2.31
CA ASP A 99 20.89 11.29 3.54
C ASP A 99 20.20 12.67 3.56
N SER A 100 19.64 13.11 2.43
CA SER A 100 18.88 14.35 2.33
C SER A 100 17.43 14.14 2.73
N ASN A 101 16.89 15.08 3.51
CA ASN A 101 15.45 15.16 3.80
C ASN A 101 14.59 15.46 2.55
N GLN A 102 15.19 15.95 1.47
CA GLN A 102 14.53 16.19 0.18
C GLN A 102 14.67 14.99 -0.79
N SER A 103 15.21 13.86 -0.33
CA SER A 103 15.38 12.70 -1.20
C SER A 103 14.03 12.19 -1.73
N LYS A 104 13.94 12.05 -3.05
CA LYS A 104 12.77 11.42 -3.70
C LYS A 104 12.65 9.93 -3.38
N PHE A 105 13.72 9.29 -2.88
CA PHE A 105 13.70 7.87 -2.53
C PHE A 105 12.62 7.54 -1.51
N TRP A 106 12.52 8.33 -0.43
CA TRP A 106 11.65 8.05 0.71
C TRP A 106 10.16 7.93 0.33
N PRO A 107 9.53 8.95 -0.30
CA PRO A 107 8.12 8.85 -0.66
C PRO A 107 7.84 7.74 -1.69
N HIS A 108 8.77 7.48 -2.62
CA HIS A 108 8.59 6.43 -3.63
C HIS A 108 8.76 5.02 -3.05
N MET A 109 9.74 4.80 -2.17
CA MET A 109 9.90 3.53 -1.46
C MET A 109 8.71 3.27 -0.52
N GLU A 110 8.23 4.30 0.19
CA GLU A 110 7.03 4.19 1.03
C GLU A 110 5.82 3.78 0.21
N LYS A 111 5.55 4.48 -0.90
CA LYS A 111 4.45 4.16 -1.81
C LYS A 111 4.55 2.72 -2.33
N ALA A 112 5.73 2.29 -2.78
CA ALA A 112 5.92 0.96 -3.34
C ALA A 112 5.68 -0.16 -2.31
N VAL A 113 6.08 0.04 -1.05
CA VAL A 113 6.05 -1.01 -0.03
C VAL A 113 4.76 -1.00 0.81
N SER A 114 4.17 0.16 1.05
CA SER A 114 3.05 0.35 2.01
C SER A 114 1.78 -0.42 1.66
N GLN A 115 1.50 -0.65 0.37
CA GLN A 115 0.29 -1.33 -0.10
C GLN A 115 0.37 -2.87 -0.04
N GLY A 116 1.53 -3.41 0.32
CA GLY A 116 1.76 -4.85 0.41
C GLY A 116 2.65 -5.37 -0.72
N CYS A 117 3.13 -6.59 -0.55
CA CYS A 117 4.05 -7.23 -1.48
C CYS A 117 3.56 -8.65 -1.76
N GLY A 118 3.79 -9.10 -2.99
CA GLY A 118 3.42 -10.42 -3.47
C GLY A 118 4.65 -11.27 -3.75
N ILE A 119 4.45 -12.58 -3.83
CA ILE A 119 5.50 -13.51 -4.27
C ILE A 119 5.56 -13.49 -5.80
N ASP A 120 6.74 -13.22 -6.35
CA ASP A 120 7.03 -13.46 -7.76
C ASP A 120 7.54 -14.89 -7.93
N SER A 121 6.64 -15.80 -8.29
CA SER A 121 6.97 -17.22 -8.49
C SER A 121 7.77 -17.48 -9.76
N GLN A 122 7.85 -16.51 -10.67
CA GLN A 122 8.54 -16.62 -11.96
C GLN A 122 9.95 -16.02 -11.93
N ALA A 123 10.28 -15.26 -10.86
CA ALA A 123 11.59 -14.67 -10.70
C ALA A 123 12.72 -15.70 -10.66
N ARG A 124 13.61 -15.64 -11.66
CA ARG A 124 14.88 -16.36 -11.68
C ARG A 124 15.99 -15.46 -11.15
N VAL A 125 16.47 -15.73 -9.94
CA VAL A 125 17.50 -14.93 -9.25
C VAL A 125 18.63 -15.85 -8.79
N GLY A 126 19.86 -15.62 -9.28
CA GLY A 126 21.01 -16.49 -9.02
C GLY A 126 21.50 -16.48 -7.56
N ASN A 127 21.46 -15.33 -6.88
CA ASN A 127 21.97 -15.18 -5.50
C ASN A 127 20.91 -15.40 -4.41
N LYS A 128 19.85 -16.14 -4.74
CA LYS A 128 18.73 -16.41 -3.84
C LYS A 128 19.01 -17.63 -2.98
N GLU A 129 18.76 -17.54 -1.68
CA GLU A 129 18.79 -18.70 -0.79
C GLU A 129 17.80 -19.79 -1.24
N ALA A 130 18.25 -21.05 -1.18
CA ALA A 130 17.42 -22.20 -1.47
C ALA A 130 16.14 -22.18 -0.61
N GLY A 131 14.99 -22.40 -1.23
CA GLY A 131 13.69 -22.40 -0.56
C GLY A 131 13.10 -21.01 -0.23
N SER A 132 13.83 -19.91 -0.47
CA SER A 132 13.29 -18.57 -0.26
C SER A 132 12.47 -18.05 -1.45
N SER A 133 11.49 -17.19 -1.15
CA SER A 133 10.64 -16.50 -2.14
C SER A 133 11.27 -15.18 -2.57
N VAL A 134 10.97 -14.76 -3.80
CA VAL A 134 11.22 -13.39 -4.26
C VAL A 134 9.96 -12.59 -4.01
N TRP A 135 10.10 -11.44 -3.35
CA TRP A 135 8.98 -10.54 -3.08
C TRP A 135 9.05 -9.33 -3.98
N VAL A 136 7.89 -8.86 -4.44
CA VAL A 136 7.73 -7.67 -5.27
C VAL A 136 6.66 -6.77 -4.68
N CYS A 137 6.92 -5.46 -4.64
CA CYS A 137 6.01 -4.45 -4.14
C CYS A 137 5.85 -3.31 -5.17
N PRO A 138 4.63 -2.78 -5.40
CA PRO A 138 3.37 -3.24 -4.83
C PRO A 138 2.93 -4.61 -5.37
N ASP A 139 2.09 -5.32 -4.62
CA ASP A 139 1.40 -6.51 -5.13
C ASP A 139 0.22 -6.12 -6.02
N LEU A 140 0.36 -6.35 -7.33
CA LEU A 140 -0.68 -6.06 -8.31
C LEU A 140 -1.54 -7.28 -8.68
N THR A 141 -1.31 -8.45 -8.06
CA THR A 141 -1.98 -9.70 -8.43
C THR A 141 -3.50 -9.58 -8.36
N LYS A 142 -4.02 -8.97 -7.28
CA LYS A 142 -5.47 -8.76 -7.10
C LYS A 142 -6.05 -7.79 -8.13
N VAL A 143 -5.31 -6.75 -8.49
CA VAL A 143 -5.73 -5.79 -9.52
C VAL A 143 -5.80 -6.47 -10.89
N LYS A 144 -4.81 -7.31 -11.22
CA LYS A 144 -4.77 -8.06 -12.49
C LYS A 144 -5.95 -9.02 -12.65
N GLN A 145 -6.45 -9.58 -11.56
CA GLN A 145 -7.68 -10.39 -11.56
C GLN A 145 -8.96 -9.59 -11.85
N SER A 146 -8.94 -8.25 -11.69
CA SER A 146 -10.09 -7.39 -11.97
C SER A 146 -10.30 -7.11 -13.47
N VAL A 147 -9.31 -7.41 -14.31
CA VAL A 147 -9.38 -7.18 -15.75
C VAL A 147 -10.40 -8.13 -16.35
N ARG A 148 -11.48 -7.58 -16.91
CA ARG A 148 -12.48 -8.38 -17.62
C ARG A 148 -11.95 -8.70 -19.03
N PRO A 149 -12.08 -9.96 -19.51
CA PRO A 149 -11.58 -10.37 -20.83
C PRO A 149 -12.09 -9.48 -21.98
N ASN A 150 -13.32 -8.95 -21.86
CA ASN A 150 -13.98 -8.17 -22.90
C ASN A 150 -13.81 -6.65 -22.75
N ARG A 151 -12.98 -6.18 -21.80
CA ARG A 151 -12.59 -4.76 -21.66
C ARG A 151 -11.10 -4.63 -21.29
N PRO A 152 -10.20 -5.14 -22.15
CA PRO A 152 -8.77 -5.17 -21.85
C PRO A 152 -8.14 -3.78 -21.67
N ASN A 153 -8.79 -2.72 -22.13
CA ASN A 153 -8.23 -1.36 -22.18
C ASN A 153 -8.87 -0.37 -21.18
N PHE A 154 -9.64 -0.82 -20.18
CA PHE A 154 -10.20 0.12 -19.20
C PHE A 154 -9.14 0.51 -18.16
N GLY A 155 -8.38 1.56 -18.48
CA GLY A 155 -7.51 2.26 -17.55
C GLY A 155 -6.08 1.74 -17.48
N ASN A 156 -5.17 2.66 -17.19
CA ASN A 156 -3.74 2.45 -17.02
C ASN A 156 -3.28 2.59 -15.55
N LEU A 157 -4.21 2.87 -14.62
CA LEU A 157 -3.91 3.05 -13.21
C LEU A 157 -4.51 1.92 -12.37
N ALA A 158 -3.66 1.19 -11.67
CA ALA A 158 -4.04 0.20 -10.68
C ALA A 158 -4.36 0.88 -9.35
N VAL A 159 -5.59 0.73 -8.83
CA VAL A 159 -5.91 1.06 -7.44
C VAL A 159 -5.52 -0.13 -6.58
N VAL A 160 -4.51 0.03 -5.72
CA VAL A 160 -4.07 -1.02 -4.79
C VAL A 160 -4.60 -0.67 -3.40
N GLY A 161 -5.36 -1.59 -2.80
CA GLY A 161 -5.99 -1.39 -1.50
C GLY A 161 -7.45 -1.81 -1.47
N GLN A 162 -8.04 -1.78 -0.29
CA GLN A 162 -9.46 -2.08 -0.04
C GLN A 162 -10.19 -0.82 0.40
N ASN A 163 -11.40 -0.60 -0.12
CA ASN A 163 -12.27 0.53 0.22
C ASN A 163 -11.58 1.88 0.09
N VAL A 164 -10.75 2.05 -0.95
CA VAL A 164 -10.05 3.31 -1.23
C VAL A 164 -11.09 4.37 -1.58
N ASN A 165 -11.10 5.47 -0.84
CA ASN A 165 -12.08 6.54 -1.02
C ASN A 165 -11.96 7.19 -2.40
N LEU A 166 -13.07 7.20 -3.14
CA LEU A 166 -13.27 8.06 -4.29
C LEU A 166 -13.91 9.37 -3.81
N ARG A 167 -13.24 10.50 -4.03
CA ARG A 167 -13.71 11.81 -3.55
C ARG A 167 -14.19 12.70 -4.69
N ALA A 168 -15.13 13.60 -4.39
CA ALA A 168 -15.61 14.61 -5.35
C ALA A 168 -14.53 15.64 -5.71
N GLU A 169 -13.64 15.92 -4.77
CA GLU A 169 -12.57 16.91 -4.87
C GLU A 169 -11.25 16.33 -4.35
N PRO A 170 -10.09 16.83 -4.82
CA PRO A 170 -8.81 16.38 -4.32
C PRO A 170 -8.61 16.84 -2.86
N GLY A 171 -8.25 15.92 -1.98
CA GLY A 171 -7.88 16.22 -0.60
C GLY A 171 -8.69 15.46 0.45
N MET A 172 -8.17 15.41 1.66
CA MET A 172 -8.78 14.67 2.78
C MET A 172 -10.12 15.24 3.23
N GLY A 173 -10.38 16.54 3.00
CA GLY A 173 -11.65 17.21 3.28
C GLY A 173 -12.72 17.03 2.19
N GLY A 174 -12.36 16.53 1.01
CA GLY A 174 -13.31 16.37 -0.09
C GLY A 174 -14.37 15.30 0.22
N LYS A 175 -15.64 15.54 -0.17
CA LYS A 175 -16.73 14.58 0.06
C LYS A 175 -16.40 13.21 -0.54
N VAL A 176 -16.52 12.14 0.24
CA VAL A 176 -16.44 10.76 -0.27
C VAL A 176 -17.72 10.47 -1.05
N ILE A 177 -17.58 10.08 -2.32
CA ILE A 177 -18.68 9.80 -3.25
C ILE A 177 -18.74 8.34 -3.69
N GLY A 178 -17.80 7.53 -3.20
CA GLY A 178 -17.74 6.09 -3.46
C GLY A 178 -16.44 5.50 -2.91
N SER A 179 -16.23 4.21 -3.18
CA SER A 179 -15.01 3.51 -2.82
C SER A 179 -14.59 2.54 -3.92
N VAL A 180 -13.29 2.28 -3.99
CA VAL A 180 -12.67 1.43 -5.00
C VAL A 180 -11.75 0.41 -4.32
N SER A 181 -11.77 -0.84 -4.76
CA SER A 181 -10.93 -1.91 -4.19
C SER A 181 -10.24 -2.69 -5.29
N ASN A 182 -8.90 -2.75 -5.27
CA ASN A 182 -8.07 -3.61 -6.11
C ASN A 182 -8.54 -3.73 -7.58
N GLN A 183 -8.67 -2.60 -8.27
CA GLN A 183 -9.14 -2.57 -9.67
C GLN A 183 -8.40 -1.54 -10.52
N TYR A 184 -8.43 -1.73 -11.83
CA TYR A 184 -8.00 -0.68 -12.76
C TYR A 184 -9.04 0.44 -12.89
N VAL A 185 -8.53 1.66 -12.96
CA VAL A 185 -9.28 2.90 -13.25
C VAL A 185 -8.57 3.67 -14.36
N SER A 186 -9.31 4.51 -15.08
CA SER A 186 -8.71 5.38 -16.09
C SER A 186 -8.33 6.72 -15.49
N PHE A 187 -7.20 7.28 -15.90
CA PHE A 187 -6.89 8.68 -15.64
C PHE A 187 -7.90 9.58 -16.36
N ASP A 188 -8.51 10.55 -15.66
CA ASP A 188 -9.47 11.46 -16.29
C ASP A 188 -8.75 12.69 -16.85
N THR A 189 -8.29 12.56 -18.09
CA THR A 189 -7.57 13.62 -18.82
C THR A 189 -8.40 14.90 -18.97
N GLU A 190 -9.72 14.79 -19.09
CA GLU A 190 -10.59 15.96 -19.23
C GLU A 190 -10.61 16.79 -17.94
N ALA A 191 -10.74 16.13 -16.79
CA ALA A 191 -10.65 16.77 -15.49
C ALA A 191 -9.24 17.35 -15.23
N PHE A 192 -8.19 16.61 -15.62
CA PHE A 192 -6.80 17.07 -15.49
C PHE A 192 -6.51 18.35 -16.29
N ASN A 193 -6.96 18.42 -17.54
CA ASN A 193 -6.71 19.57 -18.42
C ASN A 193 -7.41 20.86 -17.94
N LYS A 194 -8.43 20.75 -17.08
CA LYS A 194 -9.13 21.90 -16.47
C LYS A 194 -8.44 22.41 -15.21
N LEU A 195 -7.37 21.76 -14.73
CA LEU A 195 -6.64 22.18 -13.54
C LEU A 195 -5.66 23.32 -13.86
N SER A 196 -5.45 24.21 -12.88
CA SER A 196 -4.33 25.16 -12.90
C SER A 196 -2.98 24.41 -12.98
N PRO A 197 -1.91 25.02 -13.54
CA PRO A 197 -0.58 24.40 -13.60
C PRO A 197 -0.04 23.89 -12.26
N ALA A 198 -0.29 24.63 -11.17
CA ALA A 198 0.11 24.22 -9.82
C ALA A 198 -0.57 22.92 -9.38
N ARG A 199 -1.86 22.76 -9.68
CA ARG A 199 -2.62 21.53 -9.39
C ARG A 199 -2.22 20.38 -10.29
N GLN A 200 -1.90 20.63 -11.56
CA GLN A 200 -1.35 19.60 -12.45
C GLN A 200 -0.01 19.05 -11.92
N LYS A 201 0.87 19.92 -11.40
CA LYS A 201 2.11 19.48 -10.76
C LYS A 201 1.85 18.63 -9.51
N ALA A 202 0.81 18.95 -8.72
CA ALA A 202 0.44 18.17 -7.54
C ALA A 202 -0.03 16.75 -7.89
N VAL A 203 -0.66 16.53 -9.06
CA VAL A 203 -1.07 15.20 -9.56
C VAL A 203 0.14 14.26 -9.74
N GLN A 204 1.35 14.79 -9.93
CA GLN A 204 2.56 13.97 -10.09
C GLN A 204 3.22 13.60 -8.75
N GLN A 205 2.74 14.16 -7.63
CA GLN A 205 3.33 13.91 -6.30
C GLN A 205 2.73 12.67 -5.65
N VAL A 206 3.51 11.93 -4.87
CA VAL A 206 3.03 10.74 -4.12
C VAL A 206 1.89 11.10 -3.14
N SER A 207 1.98 12.27 -2.50
CA SER A 207 0.93 12.82 -1.63
C SER A 207 -0.19 13.56 -2.38
N GLY A 208 -0.12 13.57 -3.72
CA GLY A 208 -1.08 14.21 -4.59
C GLY A 208 -2.38 13.43 -4.72
N TRP A 209 -3.28 13.97 -5.55
CA TRP A 209 -4.56 13.35 -5.87
C TRP A 209 -4.71 13.38 -7.38
N SER A 210 -5.04 12.23 -7.98
CA SER A 210 -5.28 12.14 -9.42
C SER A 210 -6.78 12.08 -9.71
N PRO A 211 -7.24 12.77 -10.76
CA PRO A 211 -8.60 12.60 -11.24
C PRO A 211 -8.70 11.26 -11.98
N VAL A 212 -9.74 10.50 -11.67
CA VAL A 212 -9.95 9.15 -12.21
C VAL A 212 -11.39 8.94 -12.66
N ARG A 213 -11.56 7.97 -13.56
CA ARG A 213 -12.85 7.40 -13.96
C ARG A 213 -12.87 5.92 -13.61
N VAL A 214 -13.84 5.54 -12.78
CA VAL A 214 -14.05 4.14 -12.38
C VAL A 214 -14.95 3.40 -13.38
N GLN A 215 -15.03 2.07 -13.29
CA GLN A 215 -15.66 1.21 -14.31
C GLN A 215 -17.14 1.53 -14.60
N ASN A 216 -17.89 2.07 -13.64
CA ASN A 216 -19.28 2.47 -13.81
C ASN A 216 -19.44 3.87 -14.46
N GLY A 217 -18.34 4.51 -14.86
CA GLY A 217 -18.32 5.84 -15.46
C GLY A 217 -18.27 7.00 -14.45
N GLN A 218 -18.42 6.73 -13.16
CA GLN A 218 -18.30 7.76 -12.12
C GLN A 218 -16.89 8.36 -12.13
N ARG A 219 -16.84 9.69 -12.01
CA ARG A 219 -15.60 10.47 -11.96
C ARG A 219 -15.34 10.92 -10.53
N GLY A 220 -14.07 11.01 -10.15
CA GLY A 220 -13.67 11.52 -8.84
C GLY A 220 -12.15 11.57 -8.69
N TRP A 221 -11.69 11.64 -7.45
CA TRP A 221 -10.30 11.79 -7.09
C TRP A 221 -9.86 10.70 -6.13
N ILE A 222 -8.69 10.14 -6.36
CA ILE A 222 -8.04 9.16 -5.49
C ILE A 222 -6.65 9.68 -5.14
N GLU A 223 -6.24 9.49 -3.88
CA GLU A 223 -4.89 9.83 -3.43
C GLU A 223 -3.85 8.94 -4.11
N ASN A 224 -2.78 9.56 -4.60
CA ASN A 224 -1.77 8.90 -5.42
C ASN A 224 -1.02 7.78 -4.70
N ARG A 225 -1.03 7.73 -3.37
CA ARG A 225 -0.46 6.61 -2.60
C ARG A 225 -1.16 5.27 -2.87
N PHE A 226 -2.39 5.29 -3.39
CA PHE A 226 -3.16 4.09 -3.74
C PHE A 226 -3.18 3.81 -5.23
N LEU A 227 -2.71 4.75 -6.06
CA LEU A 227 -2.69 4.62 -7.52
C LEU A 227 -1.31 4.20 -7.99
N HIS A 228 -1.25 3.16 -8.81
CA HIS A 228 -0.03 2.66 -9.42
C HIS A 228 -0.15 2.63 -10.93
N ASP A 229 0.68 3.39 -11.61
CA ASP A 229 0.91 3.27 -13.05
C ASP A 229 2.01 2.21 -13.27
N GLU A 230 1.68 1.05 -13.83
CA GLU A 230 2.66 -0.04 -14.01
C GLU A 230 3.87 0.36 -14.87
N GLU A 231 3.68 1.35 -15.75
CA GLU A 231 4.72 1.82 -16.65
C GLU A 231 5.53 2.96 -16.06
N ASN A 232 5.01 3.71 -15.08
CA ASN A 232 5.64 4.94 -14.59
C ASN A 232 6.01 4.92 -13.10
N ASP A 233 5.31 4.12 -12.28
CA ASP A 233 5.56 4.08 -10.84
C ASP A 233 6.73 3.17 -10.44
N TYR A 234 7.30 3.50 -9.28
CA TYR A 234 8.36 2.72 -8.69
C TYR A 234 7.91 1.32 -8.28
N ARG A 235 8.74 0.34 -8.60
CA ARG A 235 8.61 -1.04 -8.13
C ARG A 235 9.86 -1.45 -7.37
N THR A 236 9.66 -2.26 -6.35
CA THR A 236 10.78 -2.81 -5.58
C THR A 236 10.67 -4.31 -5.42
N SER A 237 11.81 -4.99 -5.38
CA SER A 237 11.87 -6.41 -5.11
C SER A 237 12.93 -6.74 -4.08
N PHE A 238 12.64 -7.78 -3.31
CA PHE A 238 13.49 -8.28 -2.25
C PHE A 238 13.77 -9.76 -2.44
N VAL A 239 14.99 -10.15 -2.08
CA VAL A 239 15.45 -11.52 -2.12
C VAL A 239 16.20 -11.83 -0.82
N ARG A 240 16.10 -13.06 -0.34
CA ARG A 240 16.88 -13.51 0.82
C ARG A 240 18.24 -14.06 0.35
N SER A 241 19.32 -13.53 0.91
CA SER A 241 20.70 -13.89 0.58
C SER A 241 21.62 -13.67 1.79
N GLY A 242 22.39 -14.69 2.17
CA GLY A 242 23.30 -14.65 3.32
C GLY A 242 22.59 -14.48 4.67
N GLY A 243 21.45 -15.14 4.85
CA GLY A 243 20.57 -15.06 6.01
C GLY A 243 19.76 -13.76 6.11
N GLN A 244 19.86 -12.85 5.14
CA GLN A 244 19.32 -11.50 5.22
C GLN A 244 18.47 -11.14 4.01
N TRP A 245 17.44 -10.33 4.22
CA TRP A 245 16.68 -9.72 3.13
C TRP A 245 17.46 -8.58 2.50
N ARG A 246 17.63 -8.65 1.18
CA ARG A 246 18.36 -7.69 0.36
C ARG A 246 17.42 -7.03 -0.64
N LEU A 247 17.69 -5.76 -0.94
CA LEU A 247 17.03 -5.04 -2.01
C LEU A 247 17.58 -5.55 -3.35
N ARG A 248 16.74 -6.24 -4.12
CA ARG A 248 17.09 -6.71 -5.47
C ARG A 248 17.00 -5.57 -6.46
N TYR A 249 15.90 -4.83 -6.43
CA TYR A 249 15.75 -3.66 -7.28
C TYR A 249 14.86 -2.59 -6.65
N PHE A 250 15.09 -1.34 -7.06
CA PHE A 250 14.22 -0.19 -6.87
C PHE A 250 14.19 0.56 -8.19
N LEU A 251 13.24 0.18 -9.05
CA LEU A 251 13.19 0.64 -10.42
C LEU A 251 12.09 1.70 -10.56
N PRO A 252 12.38 2.88 -11.14
CA PRO A 252 11.31 3.69 -11.68
C PRO A 252 10.61 2.91 -12.81
N GLY A 253 9.39 3.31 -13.14
CA GLY A 253 8.79 2.89 -14.39
C GLY A 253 9.63 3.28 -15.60
N ASN A 254 9.29 2.76 -16.78
CA ASN A 254 9.93 3.02 -18.06
C ASN A 254 9.86 4.50 -18.52
N GLY A 255 9.18 5.39 -17.79
CA GLY A 255 8.92 6.78 -18.17
C GLY A 255 9.77 7.88 -17.51
N ASN A 256 11.01 7.61 -17.08
CA ASN A 256 11.96 8.66 -16.65
C ASN A 256 13.19 8.73 -17.57
#